data_AF-A0A813JU96-F1
#
_entry.id   AF-A0A813JU96-F1
#
_cell.length_a   1.000
_cell.length_b   1.000
_cell.length_c   1.000
_cell.angle_alpha   90.00
_cell.angle_beta   90.00
_cell.angle_gamma   90.00
#
_symmetry.space_group_name_H-M   'P 1'
#
loop_
_entity.id
_entity.type
_entity.pdbx_description
1 polymer ?
#
loop_
_entity_poly.entity_id
_entity_poly.type
_entity_poly.pdbx_seq_one_letter_code
_entity_poly.pdbx_strand_id
1 'polypeptide(L)'
;MDCAFVFTGTSTFAELGTSFKLVGHPYCGFKKVHRGYQDKLYWLMKGLMPKLRSKMAQCSRRTCTGHSLGGSLCDVWSACANSKRTNDKHYKLQMWTKGVPQLMPEI
;
A
#
# COMPACT_ATOMS: atom_id res chain seq x y z
N MET A 1 19.73 1.01 -2.88
CA MET A 1 19.02 0.42 -4.03
C MET A 1 17.61 0.95 -4.06
N ASP A 2 17.15 1.42 -5.21
CA ASP A 2 15.77 1.92 -5.35
C ASP A 2 14.82 0.76 -5.62
N CYS A 3 13.67 0.79 -4.96
CA CYS A 3 12.66 -0.27 -5.05
C CYS A 3 11.37 0.28 -5.67
N ALA A 4 10.77 -0.50 -6.56
CA ALA A 4 9.42 -0.26 -7.05
C ALA A 4 8.44 -1.16 -6.31
N PHE A 5 7.35 -0.57 -5.82
CA PHE A 5 6.20 -1.28 -5.28
C PHE A 5 5.05 -1.16 -6.27
N VAL A 6 4.71 -2.28 -6.91
CA VAL A 6 3.81 -2.28 -8.07
C VAL A 6 2.48 -2.92 -7.68
N PHE A 7 1.39 -2.19 -7.84
CA PHE A 7 0.04 -2.74 -7.69
C PHE A 7 -0.62 -2.89 -9.06
N THR A 8 -1.08 -4.10 -9.35
CA THR A 8 -1.87 -4.37 -10.55
C THR A 8 -3.33 -3.96 -10.35
N GLY A 9 -3.91 -3.32 -11.37
CA GLY A 9 -5.34 -3.01 -11.43
C GLY A 9 -6.21 -4.26 -11.60
N THR A 10 -7.50 -4.06 -11.85
CA THR A 10 -8.43 -5.15 -12.19
C THR A 10 -8.44 -5.36 -13.71
N SER A 11 -8.57 -6.61 -14.16
CA SER A 11 -8.66 -6.97 -15.59
C SER A 11 -10.00 -6.65 -16.24
N THR A 12 -11.04 -6.36 -15.46
CA THR A 12 -12.39 -5.98 -15.91
C THR A 12 -12.83 -4.67 -15.26
N PHE A 13 -12.78 -3.57 -16.03
CA PHE A 13 -13.19 -2.24 -15.57
C PHE A 13 -14.69 -2.13 -15.25
N ALA A 14 -15.53 -2.94 -15.91
CA ALA A 14 -16.98 -2.95 -15.69
C ALA A 14 -17.38 -3.46 -14.29
N GLU A 15 -16.65 -4.45 -13.76
CA GLU A 15 -16.82 -4.98 -12.38
C GLU A 15 -16.36 -3.96 -11.32
N LEU A 16 -15.51 -3.01 -11.72
CA LEU A 16 -14.98 -1.99 -10.85
C LEU A 16 -16.06 -0.96 -10.49
N GLY A 17 -16.81 -0.47 -11.48
CA GLY A 17 -17.82 0.58 -11.29
C GLY A 17 -19.01 0.14 -10.45
N THR A 18 -19.45 -1.11 -10.57
CA THR A 18 -20.63 -1.65 -9.88
C THR A 18 -20.33 -2.12 -8.44
N SER A 19 -19.11 -2.58 -8.18
CA SER A 19 -18.67 -3.06 -6.85
C SER A 19 -18.06 -1.96 -5.96
N PHE A 20 -17.92 -0.74 -6.48
CA PHE A 20 -17.44 0.41 -5.74
C PHE A 20 -18.51 0.90 -4.76
N LYS A 21 -18.41 0.42 -3.51
CA LYS A 21 -19.08 1.07 -2.39
C LYS A 21 -18.48 2.47 -2.25
N LEU A 22 -19.15 3.48 -2.82
CA LEU A 22 -18.83 4.93 -2.75
C LEU A 22 -18.79 5.50 -1.31
N VAL A 23 -18.91 4.64 -0.30
CA VAL A 23 -18.84 5.00 1.10
C VAL A 23 -17.38 5.18 1.50
N GLY A 24 -17.03 6.38 1.94
CA GLY A 24 -15.76 6.64 2.59
C GLY A 24 -15.74 6.05 3.99
N HIS A 25 -14.64 5.40 4.36
CA HIS A 25 -14.45 4.82 5.68
C HIS A 25 -13.06 5.20 6.23
N PRO A 26 -12.86 5.21 7.57
CA PRO A 26 -11.56 5.52 8.13
C PRO A 26 -10.49 4.47 7.82
N TYR A 27 -9.35 4.92 7.30
CA TYR A 27 -8.16 4.09 7.06
C TYR A 27 -6.89 4.88 7.29
N CYS A 28 -5.91 4.27 7.96
CA CYS A 28 -4.62 4.91 8.27
C CYS A 28 -4.75 6.34 8.84
N GLY A 29 -5.71 6.55 9.76
CA GLY A 29 -6.04 7.85 10.35
C GLY A 29 -6.69 8.89 9.42
N PHE A 30 -6.95 8.57 8.15
CA PHE A 30 -7.73 9.40 7.24
C PHE A 30 -9.22 9.05 7.36
N LYS A 31 -10.11 10.06 7.37
CA LYS A 31 -11.53 9.87 7.70
C LYS A 31 -12.38 9.28 6.56
N LYS A 32 -12.05 9.61 5.31
CA LYS A 32 -12.89 9.32 4.14
C LYS A 32 -12.06 8.66 3.03
N VAL A 33 -11.57 7.45 3.28
CA VAL A 33 -10.88 6.65 2.25
C VAL A 33 -11.92 5.75 1.59
N HIS A 34 -11.90 5.66 0.26
CA HIS A 34 -12.88 4.85 -0.48
C HIS A 34 -12.82 3.38 -0.03
N ARG A 35 -13.96 2.83 0.42
CA ARG A 35 -14.02 1.52 1.08
C ARG A 35 -13.43 0.39 0.24
N GLY A 36 -13.68 0.36 -1.07
CA GLY A 36 -13.11 -0.66 -1.94
C GLY A 36 -11.56 -0.67 -1.95
N TYR A 37 -10.95 0.51 -1.85
CA TYR A 37 -9.49 0.65 -1.89
C TYR A 37 -8.86 0.25 -0.57
N GLN A 38 -9.40 0.75 0.55
CA GLN A 38 -8.87 0.41 1.87
C GLN A 38 -9.03 -1.09 2.18
N ASP A 39 -10.14 -1.72 1.78
CA ASP A 39 -10.40 -3.14 2.06
C ASP A 39 -9.41 -4.01 1.27
N LYS A 40 -9.23 -3.72 -0.03
CA LYS A 40 -8.26 -4.44 -0.86
C LYS A 40 -6.82 -4.22 -0.37
N LEU A 41 -6.45 -2.98 -0.07
CA LEU A 41 -5.11 -2.67 0.46
C LEU A 41 -4.87 -3.35 1.81
N TYR A 42 -5.86 -3.35 2.72
CA TYR A 42 -5.76 -4.02 4.01
C TYR A 42 -5.39 -5.51 3.85
N TRP A 43 -6.11 -6.24 3.01
CA TRP A 43 -5.87 -7.67 2.81
C TRP A 43 -4.50 -7.94 2.16
N LEU A 44 -4.12 -7.14 1.15
CA LEU A 44 -2.80 -7.23 0.55
C LEU A 44 -1.68 -7.00 1.58
N MET A 45 -1.79 -5.92 2.37
CA MET A 45 -0.78 -5.57 3.36
C MET A 45 -0.73 -6.60 4.50
N LYS A 46 -1.88 -7.13 4.93
CA LYS A 46 -1.95 -8.20 5.92
C LYS A 46 -1.19 -9.45 5.49
N GLY A 47 -1.32 -9.85 4.22
CA GLY A 47 -0.62 -11.04 3.70
C GLY A 47 0.85 -10.80 3.36
N LEU A 48 1.19 -9.61 2.82
CA LEU A 48 2.51 -9.36 2.23
C LEU A 48 3.49 -8.69 3.18
N MET A 49 3.04 -7.82 4.08
CA MET A 49 3.94 -7.05 4.96
C MET A 49 4.87 -7.91 5.82
N PRO A 50 4.45 -9.06 6.38
CA PRO A 50 5.38 -9.93 7.11
C PRO A 50 6.62 -10.33 6.30
N LYS A 51 6.48 -10.49 4.97
CA LYS A 51 7.57 -10.85 4.06
C LYS A 51 8.29 -9.61 3.50
N LEU A 52 7.58 -8.50 3.33
CA LEU A 52 8.12 -7.30 2.69
C LEU A 52 8.86 -6.36 3.65
N ARG A 53 8.59 -6.37 4.97
CA ARG A 53 9.21 -5.42 5.92
C ARG A 53 10.72 -5.38 5.84
N SER A 54 11.38 -6.54 5.83
CA SER A 54 12.84 -6.64 5.75
C SER A 54 13.37 -6.12 4.42
N LYS A 55 12.73 -6.47 3.30
CA LYS A 55 13.09 -5.98 1.96
C LYS A 55 12.92 -4.47 1.86
N MET A 56 11.82 -3.93 2.39
CA MET A 56 11.56 -2.50 2.40
C MET A 56 12.60 -1.73 3.22
N ALA A 57 13.17 -2.30 4.28
CA ALA A 57 14.24 -1.67 5.05
C ALA A 57 15.52 -1.43 4.22
N GLN A 58 15.79 -2.28 3.22
CA GLN A 58 16.97 -2.24 2.35
C GLN A 58 16.84 -1.26 1.17
N CYS A 59 15.66 -0.67 0.96
CA CYS A 59 15.44 0.28 -0.12
C CYS A 59 15.92 1.69 0.27
N SER A 60 16.69 2.36 -0.59
CA SER A 60 17.03 3.79 -0.44
C SER A 60 15.81 4.65 -0.73
N ARG A 61 15.15 4.38 -1.85
CA ARG A 61 13.90 5.01 -2.29
C ARG A 61 12.85 3.93 -2.57
N ARG A 62 11.58 4.25 -2.29
CA ARG A 62 10.44 3.40 -2.61
C ARG A 62 9.53 4.20 -3.53
N THR A 63 9.36 3.71 -4.75
CA THR A 63 8.44 4.30 -5.73
C THR A 63 7.23 3.38 -5.81
N CYS A 64 6.02 3.92 -5.62
CA CYS A 64 4.81 3.16 -5.89
C CYS A 64 4.31 3.45 -7.29
N THR A 65 3.94 2.42 -8.05
CA THR A 65 3.31 2.59 -9.36
C THR A 65 2.20 1.57 -9.58
N GLY A 66 1.21 1.93 -10.40
CA GLY A 66 0.10 1.07 -10.75
C GLY A 66 -0.90 1.80 -11.65
N HIS A 67 -1.59 1.05 -12.49
CA HIS A 67 -2.62 1.58 -13.39
C HIS A 67 -4.02 1.44 -12.77
N SER A 68 -4.89 2.43 -13.00
CA SER A 68 -6.30 2.42 -12.57
C SER A 68 -6.43 2.14 -11.07
N LEU A 69 -7.10 1.05 -10.67
CA LEU A 69 -7.17 0.61 -9.27
C LEU A 69 -5.78 0.51 -8.63
N GLY A 70 -4.76 0.05 -9.36
CA GLY A 70 -3.40 -0.02 -8.84
C GLY A 70 -2.84 1.34 -8.44
N GLY A 71 -3.16 2.39 -9.21
CA GLY A 71 -2.79 3.77 -8.89
C GLY A 71 -3.47 4.27 -7.62
N SER A 72 -4.78 4.01 -7.47
CA SER A 72 -5.50 4.36 -6.24
C SER A 72 -4.98 3.61 -5.01
N LEU A 73 -4.57 2.35 -5.15
CA LEU A 73 -3.90 1.61 -4.06
C LEU A 73 -2.55 2.26 -3.72
N CYS A 74 -1.79 2.71 -4.72
CA CYS A 74 -0.55 3.46 -4.51
C CYS A 74 -0.77 4.76 -3.75
N ASP A 75 -1.83 5.52 -4.07
CA ASP A 75 -2.13 6.78 -3.37
C ASP A 75 -2.40 6.52 -1.89
N VAL A 76 -3.28 5.56 -1.58
CA VAL A 76 -3.64 5.23 -0.19
C VAL A 76 -2.43 4.67 0.56
N TRP A 77 -1.66 3.76 -0.05
CA TRP A 77 -0.46 3.19 0.55
C TRP A 77 0.60 4.26 0.82
N SER A 78 0.88 5.13 -0.15
CA SER A 78 1.89 6.19 -0.04
C SER A 78 1.48 7.22 1.01
N ALA A 79 0.21 7.62 1.03
CA ALA A 79 -0.32 8.50 2.07
C ALA A 79 -0.16 7.88 3.45
N CYS A 80 -0.48 6.59 3.60
CA CYS A 80 -0.33 5.89 4.87
C CYS A 80 1.13 5.79 5.31
N ALA A 81 2.02 5.30 4.45
CA ALA A 81 3.45 5.14 4.73
C ALA A 81 4.13 6.45 5.14
N ASN A 82 3.70 7.58 4.56
CA ASN A 82 4.26 8.90 4.86
C ASN A 82 3.56 9.64 6.02
N SER A 83 2.46 9.12 6.55
CA SER A 83 1.62 9.83 7.53
C SER A 83 2.23 9.95 8.94
N LYS A 84 3.20 9.09 9.29
CA LYS A 84 3.78 8.96 10.65
C LYS A 84 2.75 8.75 11.76
N ARG A 85 1.56 8.21 11.46
CA ARG A 85 0.48 7.98 12.43
C ARG A 85 0.73 6.70 13.23
N THR A 86 1.76 6.71 14.06
CA THR A 86 2.25 5.54 14.82
C THR A 86 1.21 4.90 15.73
N ASN A 87 0.14 5.60 16.11
CA ASN A 87 -0.96 5.05 16.92
C ASN A 87 -2.04 4.33 16.09
N ASP A 88 -2.07 4.48 14.77
CA ASP A 88 -3.07 3.85 13.90
C ASP A 88 -2.70 2.39 13.55
N LYS A 89 -3.67 1.48 13.62
CA LYS A 89 -3.47 0.04 13.35
C LYS A 89 -3.06 -0.26 11.91
N HIS A 90 -3.58 0.47 10.93
CA HIS A 90 -3.26 0.31 9.51
C HIS A 90 -1.88 0.89 9.20
N TYR A 91 -1.49 1.98 9.87
CA TYR A 91 -0.11 2.47 9.81
C TYR A 91 0.85 1.42 10.37
N LYS A 92 0.59 0.89 11.58
CA LYS A 92 1.41 -0.17 12.18
C LYS A 92 1.50 -1.42 11.31
N LEU A 93 0.43 -1.75 10.58
CA LEU A 93 0.41 -2.86 9.63
C LEU A 93 1.37 -2.65 8.45
N GLN A 94 1.53 -1.41 7.99
CA GLN A 94 2.27 -1.05 6.78
C GLN A 94 3.63 -0.41 7.03
N MET A 95 3.96 -0.08 8.29
CA MET A 95 5.24 0.54 8.62
C MET A 95 6.40 -0.45 8.50
N TRP A 96 7.59 0.09 8.29
CA TRP A 96 8.86 -0.62 8.40
C TRP A 96 9.89 0.30 9.04
N THR A 97 10.93 -0.29 9.62
CA THR A 97 12.09 0.48 10.10
C THR A 97 13.04 0.69 8.93
N LYS A 98 13.50 1.93 8.72
CA LYS A 98 14.53 2.22 7.72
C LYS A 98 15.84 1.55 8.16
N GLY A 99 16.40 0.70 7.30
CA GLY A 99 17.72 0.10 7.51
C GLY A 99 18.79 0.76 6.64
N VAL A 100 19.98 0.17 6.66
CA VAL A 100 21.04 0.51 5.68
C VAL A 100 20.64 -0.08 4.33
N PRO A 101 20.56 0.72 3.26
CA PRO A 101 20.22 0.20 1.95
C PRO A 101 21.24 -0.84 1.48
N GLN A 102 20.77 -1.97 0.95
CA GLN A 102 21.60 -3.07 0.46
C GLN A 102 21.10 -3.58 -0.89
N LEU A 103 21.99 -4.22 -1.65
CA LEU A 103 21.61 -4.92 -2.86
C LEU A 103 20.83 -6.19 -2.48
N MET A 104 19.61 -6.35 -2.99
CA MET A 104 18.85 -7.57 -2.75
C MET A 104 19.41 -8.71 -3.61
N PRO A 105 19.43 -9.95 -3.13
CA PRO A 105 19.81 -11.10 -3.95
C PRO A 105 18.92 -11.18 -5.19
N GLU A 106 19.51 -11.56 -6.33
CA GLU A 106 18.73 -11.93 -7.51
C GLU A 106 17.81 -13.11 -7.15
N ILE A 107 16.58 -13.06 -7.66
CA ILE A 107 15.54 -14.07 -7.45
C ILE A 107 15.62 -15.09 -8.58
#